data_AF-A0ABD2ZG62-F1
#
_entry.id   AF-A0ABD2ZG62-F1
#
_cell.length_a   1.000
_cell.length_b   1.000
_cell.length_c   1.000
_cell.angle_alpha   90.00
_cell.angle_beta   90.00
_cell.angle_gamma   90.00
#
_symmetry.space_group_name_H-M   'P 1'
#
loop_
_entity.id
_entity.type
_entity.pdbx_description
1 polymer ?
#
loop_
_entity_poly.entity_id
_entity_poly.type
_entity_poly.pdbx_seq_one_letter_code
_entity_poly.pdbx_strand_id
1 'polypeptide(L)'
;MSNAVSQQISLFRSQIQNRRFGDETVAILESLLAHKDVKSSVENRSALKEFMKHESLSVIREIAQKPVDHKLVIADFLVRAFALIGDVESCLALRYEAFLMRDEKASSDARLEVSHREWFVFAEQSFDNGFYSIAGKACERALLCIQMNHMVDPENDDSLHCEHAVDKIKRLKDAAMMLASSQSGSGRVQVQASEYMKKKIKEQQLKQQDSFCIETHSSGSTMFRNGIKRRNLRKLQECQCLHQ
;
A
#
# COMPACT_ATOMS: atom_id res chain seq x y z
N MET A 1 1.90 -40.13 -16.48
CA MET A 1 2.52 -39.16 -15.57
C MET A 1 1.52 -38.41 -14.66
N SER A 2 0.23 -38.25 -15.03
CA SER A 2 -0.75 -37.58 -14.15
C SER A 2 -1.01 -38.31 -12.81
N ASN A 3 -0.82 -39.63 -12.76
CA ASN A 3 -1.08 -40.43 -11.55
C ASN A 3 -0.14 -40.06 -10.38
N ALA A 4 1.12 -39.71 -10.65
CA ALA A 4 2.09 -39.34 -9.61
C ALA A 4 1.76 -37.97 -8.98
N VAL A 5 1.36 -36.98 -9.79
CA VAL A 5 0.96 -35.65 -9.32
C VAL A 5 -0.34 -35.74 -8.50
N SER A 6 -1.33 -36.50 -8.97
CA SER A 6 -2.56 -36.74 -8.21
C SER A 6 -2.31 -37.42 -6.87
N GLN A 7 -1.38 -38.38 -6.81
CA GLN A 7 -0.97 -39.01 -5.55
C GLN A 7 -0.31 -38.01 -4.59
N GLN A 8 0.58 -37.12 -5.09
CA GLN A 8 1.19 -36.09 -4.24
C GLN A 8 0.17 -35.06 -3.74
N ILE A 9 -0.81 -34.67 -4.55
CA ILE A 9 -1.92 -33.80 -4.12
C ILE A 9 -2.72 -34.46 -3.00
N SER A 10 -3.11 -35.73 -3.17
CA SER A 10 -3.85 -36.48 -2.15
C SER A 10 -3.04 -36.66 -0.87
N LEU A 11 -1.74 -36.93 -0.99
CA LEU A 11 -0.83 -37.04 0.14
C LEU A 11 -0.76 -35.72 0.90
N PHE A 12 -0.51 -34.60 0.21
CA PHE A 12 -0.47 -33.27 0.83
C PHE A 12 -1.78 -32.96 1.57
N ARG A 13 -2.93 -33.16 0.93
CA ARG A 13 -4.25 -32.95 1.55
C ARG A 13 -4.43 -33.78 2.81
N SER A 14 -4.03 -35.04 2.78
CA SER A 14 -4.10 -35.93 3.94
C SER A 14 -3.21 -35.44 5.10
N GLN A 15 -2.00 -34.95 4.83
CA GLN A 15 -1.12 -34.39 5.86
C GLN A 15 -1.78 -33.18 6.55
N ILE A 16 -2.36 -32.26 5.76
CA ILE A 16 -3.04 -31.07 6.28
C ILE A 16 -4.27 -31.43 7.13
N GLN A 17 -5.09 -32.37 6.64
CA GLN A 17 -6.29 -32.84 7.36
C GLN A 17 -5.92 -33.52 8.68
N ASN A 18 -4.79 -34.21 8.73
CA ASN A 18 -4.26 -34.84 9.94
C ASN A 18 -3.41 -33.89 10.81
N ARG A 19 -3.43 -32.57 10.54
CA ARG A 19 -2.72 -31.52 11.29
C ARG A 19 -1.21 -31.74 11.37
N ARG A 20 -0.62 -32.34 10.33
CA ARG A 20 0.82 -32.58 10.24
C ARG A 20 1.50 -31.37 9.58
N PHE A 21 1.76 -30.36 10.39
CA PHE A 21 2.37 -29.09 10.00
C PHE A 21 3.89 -29.12 10.20
N GLY A 22 4.57 -29.94 9.41
CA GLY A 22 6.03 -30.11 9.47
C GLY A 22 6.72 -29.82 8.13
N ASP A 23 8.04 -29.82 8.15
CA ASP A 23 8.88 -29.61 6.97
C ASP A 23 8.66 -30.69 5.91
N GLU A 24 8.32 -31.92 6.31
CA GLU A 24 8.00 -33.00 5.36
C GLU A 24 6.77 -32.65 4.52
N THR A 25 5.76 -32.01 5.13
CA THR A 25 4.56 -31.57 4.43
C THR A 25 4.85 -30.41 3.49
N VAL A 26 5.75 -29.50 3.85
CA VAL A 26 6.22 -28.42 2.98
C VAL A 26 6.99 -28.99 1.78
N ALA A 27 7.89 -29.96 2.00
CA ALA A 27 8.65 -30.59 0.92
C ALA A 27 7.76 -31.30 -0.11
N ILE A 28 6.65 -31.91 0.34
CA ILE A 28 5.64 -32.48 -0.57
C ILE A 28 5.04 -31.40 -1.47
N LEU A 29 4.70 -30.23 -0.90
CA LEU A 29 4.16 -29.11 -1.65
C LEU A 29 5.18 -28.54 -2.65
N GLU A 30 6.45 -28.41 -2.27
CA GLU A 30 7.53 -27.96 -3.16
C GLU A 30 7.71 -28.91 -4.35
N SER A 31 7.77 -30.22 -4.09
CA SER A 31 7.85 -31.25 -5.14
C SER A 31 6.68 -31.17 -6.12
N LEU A 32 5.47 -30.99 -5.59
CA LEU A 32 4.26 -30.87 -6.40
C LEU A 32 4.33 -29.65 -7.33
N LEU A 33 4.82 -28.53 -6.83
CA LEU A 33 4.88 -27.26 -7.57
C LEU A 33 6.08 -27.16 -8.54
N ALA A 34 7.11 -27.99 -8.37
CA ALA A 34 8.28 -28.04 -9.26
C ALA A 34 8.01 -28.69 -10.63
N HIS A 35 6.82 -29.25 -10.85
CA HIS A 35 6.47 -29.93 -12.10
C HIS A 35 6.30 -28.96 -13.28
N LYS A 36 6.88 -29.31 -14.44
CA LYS A 36 7.11 -28.41 -15.59
C LYS A 36 5.90 -28.12 -16.49
N ASP A 37 4.77 -28.80 -16.31
CA ASP A 37 3.59 -28.54 -17.14
C ASP A 37 2.83 -27.31 -16.63
N VAL A 38 2.91 -26.22 -17.39
CA VAL A 38 2.40 -24.90 -17.00
C VAL A 38 0.88 -24.92 -16.80
N LYS A 39 0.13 -25.63 -17.65
CA LYS A 39 -1.34 -25.62 -17.57
C LYS A 39 -1.84 -26.36 -16.33
N SER A 40 -1.36 -27.59 -16.11
CA SER A 40 -1.70 -28.33 -14.88
C SER A 40 -1.12 -27.65 -13.63
N SER A 41 0.01 -26.95 -13.72
CA SER A 41 0.57 -26.17 -12.61
C SER A 41 -0.38 -25.05 -12.15
N VAL A 42 -0.99 -24.31 -13.08
CA VAL A 42 -1.95 -23.23 -12.74
C VAL A 42 -3.23 -23.81 -12.13
N GLU A 43 -3.80 -24.87 -12.72
CA GLU A 43 -4.99 -25.53 -12.21
C GLU A 43 -4.74 -26.11 -10.80
N ASN A 44 -3.62 -26.81 -10.61
CA ASN A 44 -3.23 -27.36 -9.31
C ASN A 44 -3.02 -26.27 -8.26
N ARG A 45 -2.38 -25.15 -8.61
CA ARG A 45 -2.22 -23.99 -7.69
C ARG A 45 -3.57 -23.41 -7.28
N SER A 46 -4.51 -23.27 -8.21
CA SER A 46 -5.86 -22.76 -7.87
C SER A 46 -6.61 -23.67 -6.92
N ALA A 47 -6.59 -25.00 -7.16
CA ALA A 47 -7.24 -25.99 -6.31
C ALA A 47 -6.57 -26.10 -4.93
N LEU A 48 -5.24 -25.99 -4.87
CA LEU A 48 -4.49 -25.97 -3.61
C LEU A 48 -4.74 -24.69 -2.82
N LYS A 49 -4.82 -23.54 -3.51
CA LYS A 49 -5.15 -22.25 -2.91
C LYS A 49 -6.51 -22.29 -2.22
N GLU A 50 -7.55 -22.75 -2.92
CA GLU A 50 -8.89 -22.87 -2.34
C GLU A 50 -8.93 -23.83 -1.15
N PHE A 51 -8.31 -25.01 -1.30
CA PHE A 51 -8.20 -26.00 -0.23
C PHE A 51 -7.48 -25.43 1.00
N MET A 52 -6.32 -24.78 0.83
CA MET A 52 -5.55 -24.22 1.94
C MET A 52 -6.26 -23.03 2.58
N LYS A 53 -6.97 -22.19 1.83
CA LYS A 53 -7.81 -21.13 2.41
C LYS A 53 -8.89 -21.73 3.33
N HIS A 54 -9.56 -22.80 2.90
CA HIS A 54 -10.55 -23.48 3.73
C HIS A 54 -9.92 -24.11 4.98
N GLU A 55 -8.88 -24.93 4.82
CA GLU A 55 -8.27 -25.65 5.94
C GLU A 55 -7.58 -24.72 6.93
N SER A 56 -6.88 -23.67 6.46
CA SER A 56 -6.25 -22.70 7.35
C SER A 56 -7.25 -22.02 8.27
N LEU A 57 -8.43 -21.62 7.78
CA LEU A 57 -9.48 -21.04 8.61
C LEU A 57 -9.98 -22.02 9.67
N SER A 58 -10.14 -23.30 9.30
CA SER A 58 -10.51 -24.36 10.25
C SER A 58 -9.46 -24.52 11.35
N VAL A 59 -8.19 -24.60 10.95
CA VAL A 59 -7.04 -24.74 11.85
C VAL A 59 -6.91 -23.54 12.80
N ILE A 60 -7.02 -22.31 12.29
CA ILE A 60 -6.95 -21.08 13.09
C ILE A 60 -8.01 -21.08 14.19
N ARG A 61 -9.24 -21.52 13.87
CA ARG A 61 -10.32 -21.65 14.86
C ARG A 61 -10.03 -22.72 15.89
N GLU A 62 -9.52 -23.87 15.45
CA GLU A 62 -9.15 -25.01 16.31
C GLU A 62 -8.08 -24.61 17.34
N ILE A 63 -7.09 -23.83 16.92
CA ILE A 63 -5.95 -23.44 17.77
C ILE A 63 -6.15 -22.11 18.51
N ALA A 64 -7.33 -21.48 18.40
CA ALA A 64 -7.58 -20.16 18.96
C ALA A 64 -7.30 -20.06 20.47
N GLN A 65 -7.51 -21.15 21.20
CA GLN A 65 -7.26 -21.24 22.65
C GLN A 65 -5.93 -21.91 23.03
N LYS A 66 -5.09 -22.24 22.03
CA LYS A 66 -3.76 -22.82 22.28
C LYS A 66 -2.76 -21.72 22.69
N PRO A 67 -1.64 -22.10 23.34
CA PRO A 67 -0.56 -21.17 23.67
C PRO A 67 0.00 -20.48 22.41
N VAL A 68 0.51 -19.26 22.58
CA VAL A 68 1.09 -18.44 21.50
C VAL A 68 2.18 -19.21 20.74
N ASP A 69 3.06 -19.92 21.45
CA ASP A 69 4.16 -20.68 20.83
C ASP A 69 3.63 -21.73 19.83
N HIS A 70 2.54 -22.42 20.18
CA HIS A 70 1.91 -23.38 19.29
C HIS A 70 1.24 -22.71 18.09
N LYS A 71 0.60 -21.54 18.31
CA LYS A 71 0.03 -20.74 17.22
C LYS A 71 1.09 -20.25 16.24
N LEU A 72 2.25 -19.82 16.75
CA LEU A 72 3.37 -19.32 15.94
C LEU A 72 3.97 -20.42 15.06
N VAL A 73 4.15 -21.64 15.57
CA VAL A 73 4.62 -22.78 14.77
C VAL A 73 3.67 -23.07 13.60
N ILE A 74 2.36 -23.05 13.86
CA ILE A 74 1.36 -23.29 12.81
C ILE A 74 1.30 -22.12 11.82
N ALA A 75 1.39 -20.88 12.30
CA ALA A 75 1.42 -19.70 11.45
C ALA A 75 2.63 -19.72 10.51
N ASP A 76 3.82 -20.10 10.99
CA ASP A 76 5.02 -20.24 10.15
C ASP A 76 4.80 -21.25 9.01
N PHE A 77 4.28 -22.44 9.35
CA PHE A 77 3.94 -23.45 8.35
C PHE A 77 2.97 -22.91 7.29
N LEU A 78 1.88 -22.26 7.73
CA LEU A 78 0.86 -21.74 6.81
C LEU A 78 1.42 -20.62 5.92
N VAL A 79 2.24 -19.71 6.48
CA VAL A 79 2.92 -18.65 5.72
C VAL A 79 3.77 -19.25 4.62
N ARG A 80 4.60 -20.25 4.93
CA ARG A 80 5.43 -20.96 3.94
C ARG A 80 4.58 -21.65 2.88
N ALA A 81 3.51 -22.33 3.27
CA ALA A 81 2.61 -23.00 2.34
C ALA A 81 1.93 -22.02 1.37
N PHE A 82 1.39 -20.89 1.87
CA PHE A 82 0.77 -19.88 1.02
C PHE A 82 1.78 -19.16 0.12
N ALA A 83 3.01 -18.93 0.59
CA ALA A 83 4.09 -18.39 -0.23
C ALA A 83 4.40 -19.31 -1.42
N LEU A 84 4.51 -20.62 -1.19
CA LEU A 84 4.75 -21.61 -2.25
C LEU A 84 3.60 -21.68 -3.26
N ILE A 85 2.35 -21.69 -2.78
CA ILE A 85 1.16 -21.72 -3.63
C ILE A 85 1.02 -20.43 -4.48
N GLY A 86 1.59 -19.32 -4.01
CA GLY A 86 1.45 -18.00 -4.62
C GLY A 86 0.23 -17.24 -4.15
N ASP A 87 -0.29 -17.56 -2.96
CA ASP A 87 -1.39 -16.82 -2.34
C ASP A 87 -0.87 -15.70 -1.44
N VAL A 88 -0.48 -14.59 -2.09
CA VAL A 88 0.18 -13.47 -1.43
C VAL A 88 -0.68 -12.84 -0.32
N GLU A 89 -1.99 -12.73 -0.55
CA GLU A 89 -2.92 -12.16 0.42
C GLU A 89 -2.93 -12.96 1.74
N SER A 90 -3.14 -14.27 1.67
CA SER A 90 -3.17 -15.14 2.85
C SER A 90 -1.79 -15.24 3.53
N CYS A 91 -0.71 -15.24 2.74
CA CYS A 91 0.65 -15.21 3.25
C CYS A 91 0.93 -13.94 4.08
N LEU A 92 0.66 -12.76 3.51
CA LEU A 92 0.91 -11.49 4.19
C LEU A 92 -0.01 -11.28 5.41
N ALA A 93 -1.28 -11.68 5.30
CA ALA A 93 -2.21 -11.61 6.42
C ALA A 93 -1.73 -12.44 7.61
N LEU A 94 -1.35 -13.70 7.39
CA LEU A 94 -0.86 -14.57 8.47
C LEU A 94 0.47 -14.11 9.05
N ARG A 95 1.37 -13.60 8.20
CA ARG A 95 2.65 -13.06 8.67
C ARG A 95 2.45 -11.83 9.55
N TYR A 96 1.51 -10.95 9.20
CA TYR A 96 1.15 -9.81 10.04
C TYR A 96 0.63 -10.25 11.41
N GLU A 97 -0.32 -11.21 11.44
CA GLU A 97 -0.83 -11.76 12.70
C GLU A 97 0.25 -12.44 13.53
N ALA A 98 1.17 -13.18 12.89
CA ALA A 98 2.31 -13.80 13.57
C ALA A 98 3.25 -12.76 14.19
N PHE A 99 3.49 -11.63 13.50
CA PHE A 99 4.27 -10.54 14.04
C PHE A 99 3.59 -9.88 15.24
N LEU A 100 2.27 -9.68 15.20
CA LEU A 100 1.52 -9.16 16.34
C LEU A 100 1.60 -10.08 17.56
N MET A 101 1.42 -11.39 17.37
CA MET A 101 1.54 -12.38 18.45
C MET A 101 2.97 -12.40 19.05
N ARG A 102 3.98 -12.26 18.21
CA ARG A 102 5.39 -12.14 18.61
C ARG A 102 5.64 -10.89 19.44
N ASP A 103 5.23 -9.72 18.96
CA ASP A 103 5.34 -8.44 19.67
C ASP A 103 4.67 -8.49 21.05
N GLU A 104 3.46 -9.06 21.15
CA GLU A 104 2.74 -9.18 22.42
C GLU A 104 3.49 -10.08 23.41
N LYS A 105 4.02 -11.21 22.90
CA LYS A 105 4.76 -12.19 23.70
C LYS A 105 6.18 -11.73 24.06
N ALA A 106 6.74 -10.75 23.35
CA ALA A 106 8.08 -10.21 23.58
C ALA A 106 8.28 -9.67 25.01
N SER A 107 7.21 -9.20 25.65
CA SER A 107 7.20 -8.80 27.06
C SER A 107 7.63 -9.93 28.02
N SER A 108 7.42 -11.18 27.65
CA SER A 108 7.75 -12.38 28.43
C SER A 108 8.94 -13.16 27.86
N ASP A 109 9.20 -13.05 26.56
CA ASP A 109 10.32 -13.71 25.86
C ASP A 109 10.88 -12.79 24.78
N ALA A 110 11.97 -12.09 25.09
CA ALA A 110 12.61 -11.14 24.18
C ALA A 110 13.07 -11.77 22.85
N ARG A 111 13.25 -13.10 22.78
CA ARG A 111 13.61 -13.79 21.53
C ARG A 111 12.51 -13.73 20.48
N LEU A 112 11.28 -13.44 20.89
CA LEU A 112 10.15 -13.29 20.00
C LEU A 112 9.96 -11.86 19.50
N GLU A 113 10.72 -10.90 20.00
CA GLU A 113 10.67 -9.51 19.53
C GLU A 113 10.80 -9.43 18.01
N VAL A 114 9.94 -8.64 17.37
CA VAL A 114 10.02 -8.37 15.94
C VAL A 114 10.86 -7.11 15.74
N SER A 115 11.98 -7.26 15.05
CA SER A 115 12.89 -6.14 14.81
C SER A 115 12.27 -5.10 13.87
N HIS A 116 12.73 -3.84 13.96
CA HIS A 116 12.34 -2.78 13.01
C HIS A 116 12.59 -3.18 11.55
N ARG A 117 13.65 -3.97 11.30
CA ARG A 117 14.02 -4.47 9.98
C ARG A 117 13.01 -5.50 9.46
N GLU A 118 12.54 -6.42 10.30
CA GLU A 118 11.48 -7.37 9.94
C GLU A 118 10.18 -6.64 9.58
N TRP A 119 9.78 -5.66 10.40
CA TRP A 119 8.61 -4.82 10.13
C TRP A 119 8.76 -4.02 8.83
N PHE A 120 9.93 -3.45 8.56
CA PHE A 120 10.18 -2.68 7.35
C PHE A 120 10.16 -3.56 6.08
N VAL A 121 10.81 -4.73 6.10
CA VAL A 121 10.74 -5.68 4.98
C VAL A 121 9.30 -6.13 4.72
N PHE A 122 8.53 -6.39 5.78
CA PHE A 122 7.12 -6.72 5.64
C PHE A 122 6.30 -5.54 5.05
N ALA A 123 6.64 -4.30 5.43
CA ALA A 123 6.01 -3.11 4.88
C ALA A 123 6.28 -2.95 3.39
N GLU A 124 7.53 -3.13 2.94
CA GLU A 124 7.91 -3.11 1.52
C GLU A 124 7.13 -4.17 0.74
N GLN A 125 7.13 -5.41 1.23
CA GLN A 125 6.38 -6.50 0.60
C GLN A 125 4.87 -6.21 0.53
N SER A 126 4.29 -5.63 1.57
CA SER A 126 2.87 -5.25 1.58
C SER A 126 2.58 -4.11 0.60
N PHE A 127 3.50 -3.15 0.50
CA PHE A 127 3.40 -2.01 -0.40
C PHE A 127 3.44 -2.46 -1.87
N ASP A 128 4.43 -3.28 -2.22
CA ASP A 128 4.61 -3.80 -3.58
C ASP A 128 3.42 -4.62 -4.07
N ASN A 129 2.69 -5.24 -3.14
CA ASN A 129 1.47 -6.00 -3.42
C ASN A 129 0.17 -5.18 -3.30
N GLY A 130 0.28 -3.85 -3.15
CA GLY A 130 -0.87 -2.94 -3.15
C GLY A 130 -1.64 -2.88 -1.82
N PHE A 131 -1.17 -3.52 -0.76
CA PHE A 131 -1.80 -3.51 0.57
C PHE A 131 -1.35 -2.29 1.38
N TYR A 132 -1.59 -1.09 0.86
CA TYR A 132 -1.01 0.14 1.39
C TYR A 132 -1.40 0.48 2.83
N SER A 133 -2.63 0.17 3.24
CA SER A 133 -3.06 0.36 4.65
C SER A 133 -2.25 -0.50 5.62
N ILE A 134 -1.97 -1.76 5.24
CA ILE A 134 -1.17 -2.68 6.04
C ILE A 134 0.31 -2.27 6.02
N ALA A 135 0.84 -1.86 4.85
CA ALA A 135 2.19 -1.33 4.73
C ALA A 135 2.42 -0.12 5.65
N GLY A 136 1.45 0.81 5.73
CA GLY A 136 1.49 1.95 6.63
C GLY A 136 1.56 1.55 8.10
N LYS A 137 0.72 0.60 8.54
CA LYS A 137 0.75 0.07 9.91
C LYS A 137 2.06 -0.63 10.25
N ALA A 138 2.62 -1.39 9.30
CA ALA A 138 3.92 -2.03 9.48
C ALA A 138 5.06 -1.01 9.61
N CYS A 139 5.01 0.10 8.85
CA CYS A 139 5.96 1.20 9.03
C CYS A 139 5.85 1.85 10.43
N GLU A 140 4.62 2.00 10.94
CA GLU A 140 4.41 2.52 12.31
C GLU A 140 5.04 1.60 13.36
N ARG A 141 4.85 0.29 13.23
CA ARG A 141 5.50 -0.71 14.09
C ARG A 141 7.02 -0.62 14.02
N ALA A 142 7.58 -0.55 12.81
CA ALA A 142 9.04 -0.40 12.62
C ALA A 142 9.60 0.84 13.33
N LEU A 143 8.91 1.99 13.23
CA LEU A 143 9.32 3.23 13.91
C LEU A 143 9.25 3.10 15.44
N LEU A 144 8.22 2.43 15.97
CA LEU A 144 8.09 2.18 17.41
C LEU A 144 9.25 1.33 17.94
N CYS A 145 9.67 0.28 17.22
CA CYS A 145 10.83 -0.53 17.59
C CYS A 145 12.11 0.32 17.72
N ILE A 146 12.36 1.23 16.76
CA ILE A 146 13.53 2.12 16.78
C ILE A 146 13.47 3.08 17.98
N GLN A 147 12.29 3.64 18.27
CA GLN A 147 12.10 4.53 19.41
C GLN A 147 12.34 3.82 20.74
N MET A 148 11.85 2.59 20.89
CA MET A 148 12.07 1.78 22.10
C MET A 148 13.55 1.46 22.30
N ASN A 149 14.26 1.08 21.24
CA ASN A 149 15.70 0.78 21.33
C ASN A 149 16.53 1.99 21.74
N HIS A 150 16.21 3.18 21.23
CA HIS A 150 16.89 4.42 21.62
C HIS A 150 16.66 4.79 23.11
N MET A 151 15.53 4.38 23.70
CA MET A 151 15.25 4.62 25.12
C MET A 151 15.98 3.64 26.05
N VAL A 152 16.31 2.44 25.55
CA VAL A 152 16.97 1.38 26.33
C VAL A 152 18.49 1.54 26.31
N ASP A 153 19.08 2.01 25.21
CA ASP A 153 20.53 2.22 25.09
C ASP A 153 20.89 3.43 24.22
N PRO A 154 20.99 4.64 24.81
CA PRO A 154 21.28 5.87 24.09
C PRO A 154 22.76 6.04 23.70
N GLU A 155 23.67 5.19 24.17
CA GLU A 155 25.12 5.31 23.90
C GLU A 155 25.62 4.38 22.77
N ASN A 156 24.73 3.59 22.15
CA ASN A 156 25.11 2.70 21.06
C ASN A 156 25.40 3.49 19.76
N ASP A 157 26.58 3.28 19.18
CA ASP A 157 27.15 3.94 17.98
C ASP A 157 26.33 3.68 16.67
N ASP A 158 25.27 2.88 16.76
CA ASP A 158 24.33 2.56 15.67
C ASP A 158 23.33 3.71 15.33
N SER A 159 23.45 4.86 15.99
CA SER A 159 22.56 6.03 15.83
C SER A 159 22.43 6.51 14.37
N LEU A 160 23.54 6.57 13.62
CA LEU A 160 23.55 6.99 12.21
C LEU A 160 22.82 5.98 11.29
N HIS A 161 22.91 4.69 11.61
CA HIS A 161 22.22 3.64 10.87
C HIS A 161 20.70 3.70 11.12
N CYS A 162 20.30 4.04 12.34
CA CYS A 162 18.91 4.28 12.71
C CYS A 162 18.32 5.53 12.04
N GLU A 163 19.06 6.65 11.91
CA GLU A 163 18.54 7.86 11.25
C GLU A 163 18.14 7.61 9.79
N HIS A 164 19.03 6.97 9.01
CA HIS A 164 18.74 6.65 7.62
C HIS A 164 17.63 5.60 7.47
N ALA A 165 17.52 4.66 8.41
CA ALA A 165 16.40 3.71 8.45
C ALA A 165 15.07 4.43 8.75
N VAL A 166 15.05 5.35 9.71
CA VAL A 166 13.86 6.15 10.06
C VAL A 166 13.36 6.93 8.85
N ASP A 167 14.25 7.59 8.10
CA ASP A 167 13.87 8.35 6.92
C ASP A 167 13.25 7.47 5.83
N LYS A 168 13.81 6.28 5.58
CA LYS A 168 13.25 5.33 4.62
C LYS A 168 11.88 4.84 5.06
N ILE A 169 11.72 4.47 6.33
CA ILE A 169 10.45 3.99 6.87
C ILE A 169 9.38 5.09 6.78
N LYS A 170 9.72 6.34 7.13
CA LYS A 170 8.81 7.49 7.01
C LYS A 170 8.37 7.74 5.56
N ARG A 171 9.31 7.73 4.61
CA ARG A 171 8.98 7.91 3.18
C ARG A 171 8.03 6.83 2.68
N LEU A 172 8.27 5.56 3.02
CA LEU A 172 7.38 4.46 2.65
C LEU A 172 6.00 4.61 3.31
N LYS A 173 5.96 4.99 4.59
CA LYS A 173 4.72 5.27 5.33
C LYS A 173 3.88 6.35 4.64
N ASP A 174 4.50 7.48 4.32
CA ASP A 174 3.80 8.62 3.69
C ASP A 174 3.26 8.24 2.31
N ALA A 175 4.06 7.52 1.51
CA ALA A 175 3.62 6.98 0.22
C ALA A 175 2.44 6.02 0.37
N ALA A 176 2.51 5.09 1.34
CA ALA A 176 1.45 4.13 1.62
C ALA A 176 0.15 4.84 2.05
N MET A 177 0.23 5.85 2.90
CA MET A 177 -0.93 6.64 3.34
C MET A 177 -1.57 7.42 2.17
N MET A 178 -0.77 8.03 1.30
CA MET A 178 -1.28 8.71 0.10
C MET A 178 -2.00 7.74 -0.85
N LEU A 179 -1.45 6.55 -1.05
CA LEU A 179 -2.07 5.56 -1.95
C LEU A 179 -3.29 4.88 -1.32
N ALA A 180 -3.27 4.60 -0.02
CA ALA A 180 -4.42 4.05 0.71
C ALA A 180 -5.62 5.02 0.68
N SER A 181 -5.37 6.32 0.92
CA SER A 181 -6.40 7.35 0.83
C SER A 181 -6.96 7.50 -0.60
N SER A 182 -6.10 7.38 -1.62
CA SER A 182 -6.48 7.36 -3.04
C SER A 182 -7.36 6.15 -3.43
N GLN A 183 -7.13 4.98 -2.83
CA GLN A 183 -7.89 3.75 -3.09
C GLN A 183 -9.23 3.68 -2.34
N SER A 184 -9.32 4.26 -1.14
CA SER A 184 -10.60 4.48 -0.48
C SER A 184 -11.44 5.40 -1.38
N GLY A 185 -12.68 5.05 -1.72
CA GLY A 185 -13.47 5.73 -2.77
C GLY A 185 -13.57 7.27 -2.68
N SER A 186 -13.26 7.87 -1.52
CA SER A 186 -13.10 9.32 -1.35
C SER A 186 -11.91 9.90 -2.13
N GLY A 187 -10.79 9.17 -2.18
CA GLY A 187 -9.63 9.52 -2.99
C GLY A 187 -9.84 9.27 -4.48
N ARG A 188 -10.64 8.28 -4.86
CA ARG A 188 -11.03 8.09 -6.27
C ARG A 188 -11.88 9.26 -6.77
N VAL A 189 -12.77 9.80 -5.93
CA VAL A 189 -13.54 11.03 -6.22
C VAL A 189 -12.63 12.25 -6.24
N GLN A 190 -11.65 12.38 -5.33
CA GLN A 190 -10.70 13.50 -5.37
C GLN A 190 -9.74 13.42 -6.56
N VAL A 191 -9.27 12.23 -6.94
CA VAL A 191 -8.44 11.99 -8.12
C VAL A 191 -9.26 12.24 -9.38
N GLN A 192 -10.47 11.70 -9.51
CA GLN A 192 -11.39 12.03 -10.62
C GLN A 192 -11.77 13.51 -10.65
N ALA A 193 -12.02 14.14 -9.50
CA ALA A 193 -12.31 15.56 -9.42
C ALA A 193 -11.09 16.40 -9.80
N SER A 194 -9.88 15.97 -9.43
CA SER A 194 -8.63 16.64 -9.81
C SER A 194 -8.31 16.42 -11.29
N GLU A 195 -8.58 15.25 -11.85
CA GLU A 195 -8.42 14.94 -13.27
C GLU A 195 -9.48 15.66 -14.10
N TYR A 196 -10.73 15.70 -13.63
CA TYR A 196 -11.80 16.49 -14.21
C TYR A 196 -11.49 17.99 -14.12
N MET A 197 -10.96 18.48 -13.00
CA MET A 197 -10.53 19.88 -12.87
C MET A 197 -9.34 20.18 -13.79
N LYS A 198 -8.33 19.30 -13.88
CA LYS A 198 -7.20 19.45 -14.81
C LYS A 198 -7.66 19.41 -16.26
N LYS A 199 -8.60 18.53 -16.60
CA LYS A 199 -9.22 18.44 -17.92
C LYS A 199 -10.05 19.68 -18.22
N LYS A 200 -10.85 20.16 -17.27
CA LYS A 200 -11.65 21.40 -17.37
C LYS A 200 -10.77 22.65 -17.47
N ILE A 201 -9.63 22.69 -16.76
CA ILE A 201 -8.63 23.75 -16.87
C ILE A 201 -7.97 23.71 -18.25
N LYS A 202 -7.58 22.52 -18.75
CA LYS A 202 -7.07 22.38 -20.12
C LYS A 202 -8.11 22.77 -21.17
N GLU A 203 -9.37 22.38 -21.00
CA GLU A 203 -10.49 22.77 -21.87
C GLU A 203 -10.80 24.28 -21.77
N GLN A 204 -10.67 24.89 -20.57
CA GLN A 204 -10.78 26.34 -20.39
C GLN A 204 -9.60 27.09 -20.97
N GLN A 205 -8.38 26.55 -20.89
CA GLN A 205 -7.19 27.13 -21.52
C GLN A 205 -7.26 27.01 -23.05
N LEU A 206 -7.80 25.90 -23.57
CA LEU A 206 -8.07 25.72 -24.99
C LEU A 206 -9.16 26.69 -25.46
N LYS A 207 -10.25 26.83 -24.68
CA LYS A 207 -11.31 27.83 -24.95
C LYS A 207 -10.81 29.26 -24.79
N GLN A 208 -9.88 29.54 -23.88
CA GLN A 208 -9.26 30.85 -23.72
C GLN A 208 -8.34 31.16 -24.90
N GLN A 209 -7.61 30.17 -25.41
CA GLN A 209 -6.82 30.29 -26.64
C GLN A 209 -7.71 30.49 -27.88
N ASP A 210 -8.85 29.81 -27.98
CA ASP A 210 -9.84 30.03 -29.05
C ASP A 210 -10.62 31.36 -28.88
N SER A 211 -10.71 31.91 -27.67
CA SER A 211 -11.37 33.20 -27.39
C SER A 211 -10.43 34.41 -27.48
N PHE A 212 -9.14 34.22 -27.78
CA PHE A 212 -8.25 35.33 -28.18
C PHE A 212 -8.50 35.73 -29.64
N CYS A 213 -9.77 35.98 -29.95
CA CYS A 213 -10.20 36.80 -31.06
C CYS A 213 -11.49 37.51 -30.63
N ILE A 214 -11.32 38.76 -30.14
CA ILE A 214 -12.35 39.83 -30.03
C ILE A 214 -13.36 39.56 -28.89
N GLU A 215 -13.58 40.36 -27.84
CA GLU A 215 -13.70 41.81 -27.73
C GLU A 215 -13.60 42.16 -26.22
N THR A 216 -12.73 43.09 -25.82
CA THR A 216 -12.70 43.58 -24.43
C THR A 216 -13.93 44.43 -24.14
N HIS A 217 -14.97 43.84 -23.54
CA HIS A 217 -16.07 44.63 -22.96
C HIS A 217 -15.57 45.40 -21.75
N SER A 218 -15.13 46.64 -22.00
CA SER A 218 -14.74 47.59 -20.96
C SER A 218 -15.96 47.92 -20.09
N SER A 219 -15.87 47.68 -18.79
CA SER A 219 -16.95 47.98 -17.82
C SER A 219 -17.45 49.43 -17.95
N GLY A 220 -18.73 49.70 -17.68
CA GLY A 220 -19.34 51.04 -17.84
C GLY A 220 -18.55 52.18 -17.17
N SER A 221 -17.81 51.88 -16.11
CA SER A 221 -16.89 52.81 -15.43
C SER A 221 -15.74 53.31 -16.32
N THR A 222 -15.15 52.44 -17.17
CA THR A 222 -14.09 52.85 -18.11
C THR A 222 -14.64 53.70 -19.24
N MET A 223 -15.84 53.41 -19.74
CA MET A 223 -16.50 54.25 -20.76
C MET A 223 -16.84 55.65 -20.21
N PHE A 224 -17.32 55.73 -18.98
CA PHE A 224 -17.60 57.02 -18.32
C PHE A 224 -16.33 57.86 -18.14
N ARG A 225 -15.24 57.26 -17.62
CA ARG A 225 -13.94 57.95 -17.46
C ARG A 225 -13.35 58.40 -18.79
N ASN A 226 -13.47 57.59 -19.84
CA ASN A 226 -13.01 57.95 -21.19
C ASN A 226 -13.89 59.03 -21.83
N GLY A 227 -15.18 59.09 -21.50
CA GLY A 227 -16.08 60.17 -21.90
C GLY A 227 -15.68 61.51 -21.28
N ILE A 228 -15.38 61.53 -19.97
CA ILE A 228 -14.88 62.73 -19.28
C ILE A 228 -13.56 63.21 -19.89
N LYS A 229 -12.59 62.30 -20.11
CA LYS A 229 -11.30 62.66 -20.72
C LYS A 229 -11.46 63.29 -22.11
N ARG A 230 -12.30 62.70 -22.98
CA ARG A 230 -12.57 63.24 -24.32
C ARG A 230 -13.30 64.59 -24.29
N ARG A 231 -14.18 64.82 -23.32
CA ARG A 231 -14.85 66.12 -23.16
C ARG A 231 -13.89 67.21 -22.70
N ASN A 232 -13.01 66.89 -21.75
CA ASN A 232 -12.01 67.84 -21.26
C ASN A 232 -10.97 68.19 -22.33
N LEU A 233 -10.55 67.20 -23.14
CA LEU A 233 -9.64 67.45 -24.26
C LEU A 233 -10.24 68.40 -25.31
N ARG A 234 -11.52 68.22 -25.66
CA ARG A 234 -12.21 69.16 -26.58
C ARG A 234 -12.30 70.58 -26.02
N LYS A 235 -12.69 70.72 -24.74
CA LYS A 235 -12.71 72.04 -24.08
C LYS A 235 -11.33 72.70 -24.03
N LEU A 236 -10.27 71.91 -23.81
CA LEU A 236 -8.90 72.43 -23.82
C LEU A 236 -8.50 72.93 -25.20
N GLN A 237 -8.83 72.19 -26.25
CA GLN A 237 -8.57 72.59 -27.64
C GLN A 237 -9.39 73.83 -28.03
N GLU A 238 -10.66 73.93 -27.63
CA GLU A 238 -11.51 75.10 -27.85
C GLU A 238 -10.95 76.36 -27.15
N CYS A 239 -10.49 76.23 -25.90
CA CYS A 239 -9.83 77.34 -25.19
C CYS A 239 -8.49 77.76 -25.83
N GLN A 240 -7.76 76.81 -26.42
CA GLN A 240 -6.48 77.05 -27.11
C GLN A 240 -6.68 77.70 -28.49
N CYS A 241 -7.80 77.43 -29.18
CA CYS A 241 -8.16 78.12 -30.42
C CYS A 241 -8.71 79.54 -30.21
N LEU A 242 -9.13 79.92 -29.00
CA LEU A 242 -9.64 81.27 -28.69
C LEU A 242 -8.55 82.26 -28.23
N HIS A 243 -7.29 81.83 -28.14
CA HIS A 243 -6.14 82.69 -27.82
C HIS A 243 -5.14 82.82 -29.00
N GLN A 244 -5.63 82.69 -30.24
CA GLN A 244 -4.94 83.11 -31.47
C GLN A 244 -5.79 84.12 -32.23
#